data_AF-A0A4Z0QC79-F1
#
_entry.id   AF-A0A4Z0QC79-F1
#
_cell.length_a   1.000
_cell.length_b   1.000
_cell.length_c   1.000
_cell.angle_alpha   90.00
_cell.angle_beta   90.00
_cell.angle_gamma   90.00
#
_symmetry.space_group_name_H-M   'P 1'
#
loop_
_entity.id
_entity.type
_entity.pdbx_description
1 polymer ?
#
loop_
_entity_poly.entity_id
_entity_poly.type
_entity_poly.pdbx_seq_one_letter_code
_entity_poly.pdbx_strand_id
1 'polypeptide(L)'
;MKTDNISSGPVALTTRQTHELKTWPACFAAVESGAKPFDVRENDRNFQAGDVLLLREYEPDTEQYTGRKLLRAISYVLHGGSFGLEAGWCVVGFGALPPLPPGINDTKLW
;
A
#
# COMPACT_ATOMS: atom_id res chain seq x y z
N MET A 1 29.90 30.11 14.02
CA MET A 1 30.01 28.63 14.10
C MET A 1 29.22 28.17 15.32
N LYS A 2 27.97 27.75 15.13
CA LYS A 2 27.21 27.01 16.15
C LYS A 2 27.21 25.57 15.68
N THR A 3 27.73 24.68 16.51
CA THR A 3 27.79 23.24 16.26
C THR A 3 26.40 22.67 16.50
N ASP A 4 25.74 22.18 15.44
CA ASP A 4 24.50 21.44 15.58
C ASP A 4 24.82 20.03 16.08
N ASN A 5 24.30 19.74 17.27
CA ASN A 5 24.40 18.48 17.97
C ASN A 5 23.46 17.47 17.30
N ILE A 6 24.00 16.51 16.54
CA ILE A 6 23.21 15.42 15.96
C ILE A 6 22.88 14.44 17.09
N SER A 7 21.66 14.53 17.61
CA SER A 7 21.10 13.51 18.50
C SER A 7 20.80 12.24 17.68
N SER A 8 21.65 11.24 17.87
CA SER A 8 21.47 9.86 17.38
C SER A 8 20.41 9.15 18.23
N GLY A 9 19.14 9.44 17.96
CA GLY A 9 18.04 8.54 18.35
C GLY A 9 18.05 7.29 17.47
N PRO A 10 17.58 6.13 17.96
CA PRO A 10 17.43 4.95 17.12
C PRO A 10 16.43 5.28 16.02
N VAL A 11 16.89 5.32 14.77
CA VAL A 11 15.99 5.32 13.60
C VAL A 11 15.31 3.96 13.63
N ALA A 12 14.06 3.92 14.12
CA ALA A 12 13.26 2.72 14.10
C ALA A 12 13.21 2.24 12.64
N LEU A 13 13.83 1.10 12.36
CA LEU A 13 13.69 0.42 11.07
C LEU A 13 12.24 -0.04 10.98
N THR A 14 11.36 0.82 10.47
CA THR A 14 9.97 0.44 10.16
C THR A 14 10.06 -0.61 9.08
N THR A 15 9.86 -1.88 9.45
CA THR A 15 9.84 -2.99 8.50
C THR A 15 8.64 -2.81 7.59
N ARG A 16 8.90 -2.39 6.34
CA ARG A 16 7.88 -2.32 5.27
C ARG A 16 7.19 -3.68 5.15
N GLN A 17 5.90 -3.74 5.47
CA GLN A 17 5.10 -4.96 5.32
C GLN A 17 4.52 -5.03 3.92
N THR A 18 4.34 -6.25 3.40
CA THR A 18 3.63 -6.50 2.14
C THR A 18 2.31 -7.19 2.44
N HIS A 19 1.21 -6.57 2.02
CA HIS A 19 -0.14 -7.07 2.22
C HIS A 19 -0.71 -7.56 0.90
N GLU A 20 -1.04 -8.85 0.81
CA GLU A 20 -1.70 -9.42 -0.36
C GLU A 20 -3.22 -9.26 -0.23
N LEU A 21 -3.85 -8.64 -1.22
CA LEU A 21 -5.27 -8.30 -1.19
C LEU A 21 -5.96 -8.69 -2.49
N LYS A 22 -7.19 -9.19 -2.37
CA LYS A 22 -8.10 -9.32 -3.50
C LYS A 22 -8.61 -7.93 -3.93
N THR A 23 -8.75 -7.76 -5.24
CA THR A 23 -9.33 -6.57 -5.86
C THR A 23 -10.21 -7.00 -7.03
N TRP A 24 -11.45 -6.55 -7.08
CA TRP A 24 -12.37 -6.87 -8.18
C TRP A 24 -11.94 -6.23 -9.51
N PRO A 25 -12.34 -6.79 -10.66
CA PRO A 25 -11.82 -6.38 -11.96
C PRO A 25 -11.96 -4.89 -12.27
N ALA A 26 -13.12 -4.30 -12.02
CA ALA A 26 -13.36 -2.88 -12.27
C ALA A 26 -12.46 -1.98 -11.40
N CYS A 27 -12.31 -2.31 -10.12
CA CYS A 27 -11.39 -1.60 -9.22
C CYS A 27 -9.94 -1.80 -9.68
N PHE A 28 -9.54 -3.02 -10.03
CA PHE A 28 -8.18 -3.32 -10.47
C PHE A 28 -7.81 -2.47 -11.70
N ALA A 29 -8.66 -2.46 -12.73
CA ALA A 29 -8.44 -1.67 -13.94
C ALA A 29 -8.34 -0.16 -13.63
N ALA A 30 -9.16 0.35 -12.70
CA ALA A 30 -9.09 1.75 -12.27
C ALA A 30 -7.79 2.08 -11.51
N VAL A 31 -7.28 1.16 -10.69
CA VAL A 31 -5.99 1.33 -10.00
C VAL A 31 -4.81 1.19 -10.97
N GLU A 32 -4.89 0.26 -11.91
CA GLU A 32 -3.87 0.01 -12.94
C GLU A 32 -3.70 1.23 -13.85
N SER A 33 -4.80 1.81 -14.32
CA SER A 33 -4.82 3.03 -15.14
C SER A 33 -4.46 4.31 -14.36
N GLY A 34 -4.41 4.25 -13.03
CA GLY A 34 -4.17 5.41 -12.17
C GLY A 34 -5.39 6.30 -11.93
N ALA A 35 -6.54 5.99 -12.53
CA ALA A 35 -7.79 6.72 -12.31
C ALA A 35 -8.29 6.62 -10.86
N LYS A 36 -7.95 5.53 -10.17
CA LYS A 36 -8.25 5.30 -8.75
C LYS A 36 -6.94 5.22 -7.95
N PRO A 37 -6.39 6.35 -7.48
CA PRO A 37 -5.11 6.40 -6.76
C PRO A 37 -5.24 6.05 -5.26
N PHE A 38 -6.30 5.35 -4.85
CA PHE A 38 -6.55 4.99 -3.45
C PHE A 38 -7.38 3.71 -3.33
N ASP A 39 -7.46 3.13 -2.14
CA ASP A 39 -8.45 2.12 -1.78
C ASP A 39 -9.16 2.41 -0.46
N VAL A 40 -10.36 1.84 -0.28
CA VAL A 40 -11.09 1.87 0.99
C VAL A 40 -11.10 0.45 1.54
N ARG A 41 -10.63 0.26 2.78
CA ARG A 41 -10.43 -1.06 3.39
C ARG A 41 -10.80 -1.03 4.87
N GLU A 42 -11.25 -2.15 5.41
CA GLU A 42 -11.17 -2.39 6.85
C GLU A 42 -9.69 -2.38 7.25
N ASN A 43 -9.34 -1.72 8.35
CA ASN A 43 -7.96 -1.60 8.80
C ASN A 43 -7.57 -2.76 9.75
N ASP A 44 -7.92 -3.98 9.37
CA ASP A 44 -7.66 -5.24 10.08
C ASP A 44 -6.18 -5.67 10.10
N ARG A 45 -5.36 -5.06 9.22
CA ARG A 45 -3.92 -5.33 9.03
C ARG A 45 -3.03 -4.21 9.56
N ASN A 46 -3.63 -3.18 10.16
CA ASN A 46 -2.93 -1.99 10.62
C ASN A 46 -2.04 -1.36 9.51
N PHE A 47 -2.63 -1.07 8.34
CA PHE A 47 -1.91 -0.51 7.19
C PHE A 47 -1.13 0.75 7.57
N GLN A 48 0.13 0.84 7.16
CA GLN A 48 0.99 1.99 7.41
C GLN A 48 1.52 2.61 6.12
N ALA A 49 1.78 3.92 6.15
CA ALA A 49 2.58 4.54 5.10
C ALA A 49 3.96 3.87 5.03
N GLY A 50 4.41 3.55 3.81
CA GLY A 50 5.64 2.81 3.56
C GLY A 50 5.44 1.31 3.34
N ASP A 51 4.28 0.74 3.69
CA ASP A 51 3.90 -0.63 3.33
C ASP A 51 3.67 -0.78 1.81
N VAL A 52 3.56 -2.03 1.35
CA VAL A 52 3.25 -2.39 -0.03
C VAL A 52 1.99 -3.24 -0.08
N LEU A 53 1.13 -2.97 -1.06
CA LEU A 53 -0.02 -3.79 -1.40
C LEU A 53 0.27 -4.58 -2.66
N LEU A 54 0.16 -5.91 -2.57
CA LEU A 54 0.06 -6.79 -3.73
C LEU A 54 -1.43 -7.00 -4.03
N LEU A 55 -1.97 -6.17 -4.92
CA LEU A 55 -3.34 -6.28 -5.39
C LEU A 55 -3.42 -7.41 -6.41
N ARG A 56 -4.25 -8.41 -6.14
CA ARG A 56 -4.52 -9.54 -7.03
C ARG A 56 -5.93 -9.41 -7.57
N GLU A 57 -6.05 -9.39 -8.89
CA GLU A 57 -7.38 -9.36 -9.48
C GLU A 57 -8.11 -10.68 -9.17
N TYR A 58 -9.32 -10.55 -8.67
CA TYR A 58 -10.17 -11.65 -8.24
C TYR A 58 -11.57 -11.46 -8.80
N GLU A 59 -12.04 -12.43 -9.58
CA GLU A 59 -13.36 -12.46 -10.21
C GLU A 59 -14.38 -13.04 -9.22
N PRO A 60 -15.30 -12.22 -8.66
CA PRO A 60 -16.30 -12.71 -7.70
C PRO A 60 -17.24 -13.76 -8.28
N ASP A 61 -17.61 -13.68 -9.57
CA ASP A 61 -18.61 -14.58 -10.16
C ASP A 61 -18.08 -16.01 -10.32
N THR A 62 -16.77 -16.16 -10.56
CA THR A 62 -16.12 -17.46 -10.72
C THR A 62 -15.31 -17.87 -9.48
N GLU A 63 -15.21 -16.99 -8.49
CA GLU A 63 -14.40 -17.12 -7.29
C GLU A 63 -12.90 -17.40 -7.57
N GLN A 64 -12.39 -16.95 -8.72
CA GLN A 64 -11.03 -17.25 -9.19
C GLN A 64 -10.16 -16.01 -9.31
N TYR A 65 -8.85 -16.21 -9.12
CA TYR A 65 -7.86 -15.22 -9.52
C TYR A 65 -7.65 -15.27 -11.03
N THR A 66 -7.65 -14.12 -11.69
CA THR A 66 -7.38 -14.04 -13.14
C THR A 66 -5.89 -14.23 -13.47
N GLY A 67 -5.03 -14.09 -12.46
CA GLY A 67 -3.57 -14.12 -12.58
C GLY A 67 -2.94 -12.72 -12.67
N ARG A 68 -3.71 -11.66 -12.91
CA ARG A 68 -3.19 -10.29 -12.90
C ARG A 68 -2.83 -9.84 -11.48
N LYS A 69 -1.74 -9.09 -11.37
CA LYS A 69 -1.21 -8.57 -10.11
C LYS A 69 -0.69 -7.15 -10.29
N LEU A 70 -0.77 -6.35 -9.24
CA LEU A 70 -0.30 -4.98 -9.23
C LEU A 70 0.29 -4.65 -7.86
N LEU A 71 1.51 -4.13 -7.85
CA LEU A 71 2.14 -3.61 -6.64
C LEU A 71 1.85 -2.11 -6.49
N ARG A 72 1.54 -1.68 -5.27
CA ARG A 72 1.38 -0.26 -4.90
C ARG A 72 2.01 -0.02 -3.53
N ALA A 73 2.82 1.02 -3.41
CA ALA A 73 3.24 1.50 -2.09
C ALA A 73 2.10 2.29 -1.44
N ILE A 74 1.94 2.17 -0.13
CA ILE A 74 1.04 3.02 0.64
C ILE A 74 1.76 4.35 0.90
N SER A 75 1.27 5.43 0.31
CA SER A 75 1.81 6.78 0.53
C SER A 75 1.11 7.51 1.66
N TYR A 76 -0.14 7.14 1.96
CA TYR A 76 -0.97 7.79 2.97
C TYR A 76 -2.02 6.83 3.53
N VAL A 77 -2.41 7.02 4.79
CA VAL A 77 -3.51 6.29 5.43
C VAL A 77 -4.41 7.30 6.14
N LEU A 78 -5.68 7.36 5.75
CA LEU A 78 -6.72 8.10 6.46
C LEU A 78 -7.52 7.12 7.31
N HIS A 79 -7.46 7.27 8.64
CA HIS A 79 -8.22 6.41 9.55
C HIS A 79 -9.68 6.86 9.69
N GLY A 80 -10.56 5.87 9.82
CA GLY A 80 -11.97 6.04 10.08
C GLY A 80 -12.28 6.64 11.45
N GLY A 81 -13.56 6.94 11.68
CA GLY A 81 -14.02 7.75 12.80
C GLY A 81 -13.93 9.26 12.53
N SER A 82 -13.57 9.65 11.30
CA SER A 82 -13.42 11.04 10.87
C SER A 82 -13.80 11.19 9.39
N PHE A 83 -14.12 12.41 8.95
CA PHE A 83 -14.43 12.75 7.54
C PHE A 83 -15.52 11.90 6.86
N GLY A 84 -16.45 11.35 7.64
CA GLY A 84 -17.52 10.47 7.12
C GLY A 84 -17.08 9.03 6.84
N LEU A 85 -15.86 8.66 7.23
CA LEU A 85 -15.37 7.27 7.15
C LEU A 85 -15.70 6.53 8.45
N GLU A 86 -16.29 5.34 8.32
CA GLU A 86 -16.68 4.51 9.47
C GLU A 86 -15.47 4.10 10.33
N ALA A 87 -15.65 4.06 11.65
CA ALA A 87 -14.59 3.62 12.56
C ALA A 87 -14.15 2.17 12.24
N GLY A 88 -12.84 1.90 12.31
CA GLY A 88 -12.28 0.61 11.92
C GLY A 88 -11.95 0.49 10.43
N TRP A 89 -12.43 1.39 9.58
CA TRP A 89 -12.04 1.49 8.17
C TRP A 89 -10.89 2.48 7.96
N CYS A 90 -10.27 2.42 6.79
CA CYS A 90 -9.28 3.37 6.33
C CYS A 90 -9.37 3.61 4.82
N VAL A 91 -8.87 4.78 4.38
CA VAL A 91 -8.51 5.02 2.99
C VAL A 91 -6.99 4.90 2.86
N VAL A 92 -6.51 4.03 1.98
CA VAL A 92 -5.08 3.89 1.66
C VAL A 92 -4.78 4.63 0.35
N GLY A 93 -3.94 5.65 0.40
CA GLY A 93 -3.43 6.35 -0.78
C GLY A 93 -2.30 5.55 -1.42
N PHE A 94 -2.32 5.44 -2.74
CA PHE A 94 -1.24 4.80 -3.48
C PHE A 94 -0.15 5.80 -3.83
N GLY A 95 1.10 5.38 -3.68
CA GLY A 95 2.28 6.09 -4.15
C GLY A 95 2.99 5.35 -5.28
N ALA A 96 4.00 6.00 -5.84
CA ALA A 96 5.00 5.31 -6.64
C ALA A 96 5.71 4.27 -5.77
N LEU A 97 5.98 3.08 -6.33
CA LEU A 97 6.90 2.15 -5.68
C LEU A 97 8.27 2.82 -5.59
N PRO A 98 8.94 2.74 -4.42
CA PRO A 98 10.32 3.18 -4.33
C PRO A 98 11.16 2.35 -5.31
N PRO A 99 12.20 2.94 -5.92
CA PRO A 99 13.09 2.20 -6.80
C PRO A 99 13.69 1.01 -6.07
N LEU A 100 13.96 -0.07 -6.82
CA LEU A 100 14.64 -1.24 -6.29
C LEU A 100 15.93 -0.80 -5.58
N PRO A 101 16.23 -1.33 -4.38
CA PRO A 101 17.54 -1.14 -3.78
C PRO A 101 18.63 -1.61 -4.76
N PRO A 102 19.77 -0.91 -4.86
CA PRO A 102 20.86 -1.33 -5.72
C PRO A 102 21.26 -2.78 -5.44
N GLY A 103 21.31 -3.61 -6.48
CA GLY A 103 21.71 -5.02 -6.37
C GLY A 103 20.57 -6.03 -6.25
N ILE A 104 19.30 -5.58 -6.20
CA ILE A 104 18.13 -6.47 -6.29
C ILE A 104 17.57 -6.43 -7.72
N ASN A 105 17.62 -7.57 -8.41
CA ASN A 105 17.10 -7.71 -9.78
C ASN A 105 15.78 -8.50 -9.86
N ASP A 106 15.32 -9.07 -8.74
CA ASP A 106 14.05 -9.81 -8.70
C ASP A 106 12.90 -8.87 -8.30
N THR A 107 12.10 -8.50 -9.29
CA THR A 107 10.94 -7.62 -9.18
C THR A 107 9.66 -8.34 -8.76
N LYS A 108 9.70 -9.65 -8.50
CA LYS A 108 8.47 -10.38 -8.15
C LYS A 108 7.84 -9.92 -6.82
N LEU A 109 8.62 -9.23 -5.99
CA LEU A 109 8.22 -8.76 -4.66
C LEU A 109 8.70 -7.32 -4.37
N TRP A 110 9.07 -6.58 -5.43
CA TRP A 110 9.50 -5.18 -5.35
C TRP A 110 8.91 -4.35 -6.49
#